data_AF-A0A7S9LU78-F1
#
_entry.id   AF-A0A7S9LU78-F1
#
_cell.length_a   1.000
_cell.length_b   1.000
_cell.length_c   1.000
_cell.angle_alpha   90.00
_cell.angle_beta   90.00
_cell.angle_gamma   90.00
#
_symmetry.space_group_name_H-M   'P 1'
#
loop_
_entity.id
_entity.type
_entity.pdbx_description
1 polymer ?
#
loop_
_entity_poly.entity_id
_entity_poly.type
_entity_poly.pdbx_seq_one_letter_code
_entity_poly.pdbx_strand_id
1 'polypeptide(L)'
;MTKTIDGVSYPTDLKSILRDRKLANALGEYLKKSGLFEDLLFILSKDSNQRLYATFIDPNARLTVNISSSERQEVMDLAADVAAGRIGWNDPSMTKAINDVKGKVMRLIEDDRLDGSSGFYASDAFRKMHKPRVVEQAPDINAAIAEVTKKLDKKKLKVLGYENIKEKNLLIYVQQMAAYFLIGDAKKAKAAYDKIQRIEPANSLGAKVPFAGMEKHLKTTKVLPN
;
A
#
# COMPACT_ATOMS: atom_id res chain seq x y z
N MET A 1 -2.61 -2.77 13.29
CA MET A 1 -2.12 -1.39 13.06
C MET A 1 -2.21 -1.11 11.56
N THR A 2 -2.20 0.15 11.13
CA THR A 2 -2.30 0.51 9.70
C THR A 2 -1.14 1.39 9.26
N LYS A 3 -0.75 1.25 7.99
CA LYS A 3 0.24 2.07 7.31
C LYS A 3 -0.42 2.83 6.17
N THR A 4 -0.20 4.13 6.10
CA THR A 4 -0.74 4.97 5.02
C THR A 4 0.31 5.16 3.94
N ILE A 5 -0.04 4.83 2.70
CA ILE A 5 0.81 4.99 1.51
C ILE A 5 -0.02 5.70 0.44
N ASP A 6 0.45 6.85 -0.03
CA ASP A 6 -0.24 7.71 -0.99
C ASP A 6 -1.73 7.97 -0.63
N GLY A 7 -1.98 8.25 0.66
CA GLY A 7 -3.32 8.51 1.21
C GLY A 7 -4.20 7.27 1.44
N VAL A 8 -3.76 6.08 1.00
CA VAL A 8 -4.49 4.82 1.18
C VAL A 8 -3.98 4.09 2.42
N SER A 9 -4.88 3.66 3.30
CA SER A 9 -4.53 2.92 4.52
C SER A 9 -4.50 1.40 4.27
N TYR A 10 -3.42 0.76 4.73
CA TYR A 10 -3.15 -0.67 4.58
C TYR A 10 -2.93 -1.34 5.94
N PRO A 11 -3.36 -2.60 6.14
CA PRO A 11 -3.10 -3.34 7.38
C PRO A 11 -1.63 -3.75 7.50
N THR A 12 -1.01 -3.61 8.67
CA THR A 12 0.41 -4.00 8.84
C THR A 12 0.61 -5.42 9.35
N ASP A 13 -0.44 -6.11 9.76
CA ASP A 13 -0.37 -7.51 10.22
C ASP A 13 -0.74 -8.48 9.09
N LEU A 14 -0.08 -9.64 9.08
CA LEU A 14 -0.23 -10.64 8.03
C LEU A 14 -1.66 -11.17 7.97
N LYS A 15 -2.31 -11.38 9.12
CA LYS A 15 -3.70 -11.87 9.17
C LYS A 15 -4.66 -10.95 8.41
N SER A 16 -4.54 -9.64 8.61
CA SER A 16 -5.39 -8.65 7.94
C SER A 16 -5.03 -8.50 6.46
N ILE A 17 -3.76 -8.60 6.09
CA ILE A 17 -3.32 -8.67 4.68
C ILE A 17 -3.95 -9.88 3.96
N LEU A 18 -3.95 -11.05 4.59
CA LEU A 18 -4.47 -12.29 3.99
C LEU A 18 -6.00 -12.31 3.84
N ARG A 19 -6.73 -11.45 4.57
CA ARG A 19 -8.19 -11.28 4.40
C ARG A 19 -8.54 -10.45 3.16
N ASP A 20 -7.64 -9.58 2.73
CA ASP A 20 -7.83 -8.78 1.51
C ASP A 20 -7.24 -9.54 0.31
N ARG A 21 -8.11 -10.08 -0.54
CA ARG A 21 -7.72 -10.91 -1.69
C ARG A 21 -6.68 -10.23 -2.60
N LYS A 22 -6.79 -8.92 -2.84
CA LYS A 22 -5.84 -8.22 -3.73
C LYS A 22 -4.47 -8.09 -3.05
N LEU A 23 -4.45 -7.78 -1.75
CA LEU A 23 -3.22 -7.72 -0.96
C LEU A 23 -2.56 -9.09 -0.79
N ALA A 24 -3.33 -10.13 -0.47
CA ALA A 24 -2.86 -11.50 -0.35
C ALA A 24 -2.19 -12.00 -1.65
N ASN A 25 -2.80 -11.71 -2.81
CA ASN A 25 -2.20 -12.03 -4.11
C ASN A 25 -0.88 -11.30 -4.34
N ALA A 26 -0.82 -9.99 -4.06
CA ALA A 26 0.40 -9.22 -4.19
C ALA A 26 1.51 -9.72 -3.24
N LEU A 27 1.15 -10.10 -2.01
CA LEU A 27 2.08 -10.69 -1.05
C LEU A 27 2.62 -12.04 -1.55
N GLY A 28 1.75 -12.89 -2.10
CA GLY A 28 2.16 -14.15 -2.70
C GLY A 28 3.14 -13.97 -3.86
N GLU A 29 2.90 -13.00 -4.75
CA GLU A 29 3.84 -12.66 -5.84
C GLU A 29 5.20 -12.18 -5.30
N TYR A 30 5.20 -11.35 -4.26
CA TYR A 30 6.41 -10.89 -3.60
C TYR A 30 7.19 -12.04 -2.97
N LEU A 31 6.55 -12.86 -2.14
CA LEU A 31 7.21 -13.98 -1.45
C LEU A 31 7.71 -15.05 -2.43
N LYS A 32 7.01 -15.27 -3.55
CA LYS A 32 7.49 -16.16 -4.62
C LYS A 32 8.80 -15.69 -5.24
N LYS A 33 8.98 -14.39 -5.45
CA LYS A 33 10.24 -13.85 -5.95
C LYS A 33 11.36 -13.91 -4.91
N SER A 34 11.01 -13.83 -3.63
CA SER A 34 11.96 -13.88 -2.52
C SER A 34 12.30 -15.31 -2.05
N GLY A 35 11.72 -16.35 -2.67
CA GLY A 35 11.95 -17.74 -2.29
C GLY A 35 11.36 -18.11 -0.92
N LEU A 36 10.22 -17.52 -0.55
CA LEU A 36 9.53 -17.71 0.73
C LEU A 36 8.03 -18.01 0.52
N PHE A 37 7.68 -18.60 -0.63
CA PHE A 37 6.27 -18.83 -0.94
C PHE A 37 5.70 -20.03 -0.18
N GLU A 38 6.54 -21.03 0.05
CA GLU A 38 6.31 -22.19 0.89
C GLU A 38 5.90 -21.82 2.31
N ASP A 39 6.52 -20.79 2.90
CA ASP A 39 6.18 -20.25 4.22
C ASP A 39 4.72 -19.76 4.24
N LEU A 40 4.32 -19.03 3.21
CA LEU A 40 2.94 -18.57 3.06
C LEU A 40 1.96 -19.74 2.86
N LEU A 41 2.34 -20.73 2.04
CA LEU A 41 1.52 -21.93 1.80
C LEU A 41 1.31 -22.74 3.08
N PHE A 42 2.35 -22.88 3.91
CA PHE A 42 2.28 -23.57 5.19
C PHE A 42 1.32 -22.88 6.16
N ILE A 43 1.40 -21.55 6.27
CA ILE A 43 0.48 -20.76 7.12
C ILE A 43 -0.96 -20.93 6.67
N LEU A 44 -1.21 -20.83 5.36
CA LEU A 44 -2.55 -20.92 4.77
C LEU A 44 -3.13 -22.34 4.72
N SER A 45 -2.29 -23.38 4.81
CA SER A 45 -2.74 -24.76 4.71
C SER A 45 -3.64 -25.14 5.89
N LYS A 46 -4.73 -25.83 5.54
CA LYS A 46 -5.69 -26.46 6.46
C LYS A 46 -5.54 -27.99 6.50
N ASP A 47 -4.42 -28.49 5.98
CA ASP A 47 -4.14 -29.91 5.96
C ASP A 47 -3.97 -30.49 7.38
N SER A 48 -4.04 -31.81 7.50
CA SER A 48 -3.75 -32.50 8.75
C SER A 48 -2.29 -32.33 9.16
N ASN A 49 -2.00 -32.47 10.46
CA ASN A 49 -0.64 -32.39 11.00
C ASN A 49 0.34 -33.33 10.26
N GLN A 50 -0.11 -34.54 9.90
CA GLN A 50 0.68 -35.48 9.12
C GLN A 50 1.10 -34.91 7.75
N ARG A 51 0.15 -34.32 7.02
CA ARG A 51 0.42 -33.75 5.70
C ARG A 51 1.26 -32.48 5.81
N LEU A 52 1.00 -31.65 6.81
CA LEU A 52 1.82 -30.46 7.10
C LEU A 52 3.26 -30.84 7.39
N TYR A 53 3.49 -31.83 8.26
CA TYR A 53 4.82 -32.36 8.55
C TYR A 53 5.51 -32.86 7.28
N ALA A 54 4.90 -33.79 6.55
CA ALA A 54 5.50 -34.41 5.38
C ALA A 54 5.79 -33.42 4.23
N THR A 55 4.98 -32.36 4.10
CA THR A 55 5.08 -31.41 2.99
C THR A 55 6.06 -30.28 3.27
N PHE A 56 6.18 -29.85 4.53
CA PHE A 56 6.85 -28.60 4.90
C PHE A 56 7.97 -28.74 5.93
N ILE A 57 7.94 -29.76 6.81
CA ILE A 57 8.85 -29.83 7.97
C ILE A 57 9.84 -31.00 7.86
N ASP A 58 9.42 -32.12 7.28
CA ASP A 58 10.28 -33.28 7.07
C ASP A 58 11.62 -32.86 6.43
N PRO A 59 12.77 -33.43 6.81
CA PRO A 59 14.06 -33.08 6.21
C PRO A 59 14.10 -33.24 4.69
N ASN A 60 13.25 -34.10 4.12
CA ASN A 60 13.12 -34.33 2.68
C ASN A 60 11.87 -33.65 2.09
N ALA A 61 11.24 -32.73 2.83
CA ALA A 61 10.07 -31.99 2.39
C ALA A 61 10.38 -31.14 1.15
N ARG A 62 9.53 -31.25 0.13
CA ARG A 62 9.68 -30.49 -1.12
C ARG A 62 9.47 -29.00 -0.95
N LEU A 63 8.67 -28.58 0.03
CA LEU A 63 8.33 -27.19 0.30
C LEU A 63 8.79 -26.82 1.71
N THR A 64 10.08 -27.02 1.97
CA THR A 64 10.64 -26.86 3.31
C THR A 64 10.46 -25.41 3.83
N VAL A 65 9.79 -25.24 4.96
CA VAL A 65 9.62 -23.91 5.57
C VAL A 65 10.89 -23.43 6.26
N ASN A 66 11.04 -22.11 6.32
CA ASN A 66 12.18 -21.45 6.93
C ASN A 66 12.06 -21.39 8.46
N ILE A 67 12.53 -22.46 9.11
CA ILE A 67 12.59 -22.61 10.57
C ILE A 67 13.96 -23.10 11.00
N SER A 68 14.32 -22.85 12.26
CA SER A 68 15.61 -23.27 12.83
C SER A 68 15.70 -24.80 12.98
N SER A 69 16.92 -25.31 13.09
CA SER A 69 17.18 -26.74 13.29
C SER A 69 16.56 -27.27 14.58
N SER A 70 16.57 -26.49 15.66
CA SER A 70 15.96 -26.89 16.94
C SER A 70 14.45 -27.01 16.82
N GLU A 71 13.78 -26.06 16.16
CA GLU A 71 12.34 -26.11 15.91
C GLU A 71 11.93 -27.30 15.06
N ARG A 72 12.73 -27.61 14.03
CA ARG A 72 12.49 -28.78 13.21
C ARG A 72 12.65 -30.06 14.03
N GLN A 73 13.70 -30.14 14.84
CA GLN A 73 13.98 -31.32 15.66
C GLN A 73 12.84 -31.60 16.65
N GLU A 74 12.28 -30.57 17.30
CA GLU A 74 11.13 -30.72 18.21
C GLU A 74 9.94 -31.42 17.54
N VAL A 75 9.61 -31.06 16.30
CA VAL A 75 8.51 -31.70 15.56
C VAL A 75 8.90 -33.11 15.10
N MET A 76 10.17 -33.31 14.71
CA MET A 76 10.69 -34.62 14.31
C MET A 76 10.67 -35.64 15.45
N ASP A 77 11.00 -35.24 16.67
CA ASP A 77 10.95 -36.11 17.85
C ASP A 77 9.52 -36.59 18.11
N LEU A 78 8.54 -35.68 18.00
CA LEU A 78 7.12 -36.04 18.09
C LEU A 78 6.67 -36.93 16.92
N ALA A 79 7.18 -36.72 15.71
CA ALA A 79 6.89 -37.59 14.57
C ALA A 79 7.47 -39.01 14.78
N ALA A 80 8.63 -39.14 15.42
CA ALA A 80 9.20 -40.42 15.81
C ALA A 80 8.33 -41.13 16.87
N ASP A 81 7.77 -40.40 17.83
CA ASP A 81 6.79 -40.93 18.79
C ASP A 81 5.52 -41.43 18.11
N VAL A 82 5.03 -40.72 17.08
CA VAL A 82 3.90 -41.18 16.26
C VAL A 82 4.25 -42.48 15.53
N ALA A 83 5.43 -42.57 14.92
CA ALA A 83 5.89 -43.77 14.22
C ALA A 83 6.06 -44.98 15.16
N ALA A 84 6.44 -44.73 16.42
CA ALA A 84 6.53 -45.74 17.47
C ALA A 84 5.16 -46.11 18.08
N GLY A 85 4.06 -45.47 17.65
CA GLY A 85 2.72 -45.71 18.17
C GLY A 85 2.49 -45.17 19.59
N ARG A 86 3.37 -44.28 20.09
CA ARG A 86 3.26 -43.67 21.42
C ARG A 86 2.19 -42.57 21.47
N ILE A 87 2.06 -41.81 20.40
CA ILE A 87 1.04 -40.76 20.23
C ILE A 87 0.44 -40.82 18.81
N GLY A 88 -0.64 -40.08 18.57
CA GLY A 88 -1.24 -39.93 17.24
C GLY A 88 -0.90 -38.59 16.58
N TRP A 89 -1.09 -38.48 15.26
CA TRP A 89 -0.91 -37.20 14.54
C TRP A 89 -1.84 -36.06 15.04
N ASN A 90 -2.97 -36.41 15.65
CA ASN A 90 -3.91 -35.46 16.24
C ASN A 90 -3.69 -35.24 17.74
N ASP A 91 -2.57 -35.73 18.29
CA ASP A 91 -2.22 -35.50 19.69
C ASP A 91 -2.08 -33.98 19.97
N PRO A 92 -2.50 -33.50 21.15
CA PRO A 92 -2.36 -32.09 21.51
C PRO A 92 -0.93 -31.56 21.44
N SER A 93 0.08 -32.38 21.77
CA SER A 93 1.49 -31.99 21.70
C SER A 93 1.95 -31.74 20.27
N MET A 94 1.62 -32.66 19.34
CA MET A 94 1.87 -32.50 17.90
C MET A 94 1.15 -31.27 17.33
N THR A 95 -0.13 -31.09 17.69
CA THR A 95 -0.92 -29.94 17.23
C THR A 95 -0.34 -28.62 17.73
N LYS A 96 0.09 -28.58 19.00
CA LYS A 96 0.77 -27.41 19.57
C LYS A 96 2.08 -27.12 18.85
N ALA A 97 2.93 -28.13 18.63
CA ALA A 97 4.21 -27.96 17.95
C ALA A 97 4.05 -27.39 16.52
N ILE A 98 3.12 -27.94 15.73
CA ILE A 98 2.82 -27.43 14.39
C ILE A 98 2.31 -25.98 14.43
N ASN A 99 1.45 -25.64 15.39
CA ASN A 99 0.95 -24.27 15.55
C ASN A 99 2.04 -23.30 16.01
N ASP A 100 2.97 -23.75 16.85
CA ASP A 100 4.12 -22.96 17.28
C ASP A 100 5.03 -22.64 16.08
N VAL A 101 5.29 -23.63 15.21
CA VAL A 101 5.99 -23.43 13.93
C VAL A 101 5.26 -22.42 13.06
N LYS A 102 3.93 -22.56 12.87
CA LYS A 102 3.13 -21.58 12.11
C LYS A 102 3.28 -20.17 12.68
N GLY A 103 3.17 -20.01 14.00
CA GLY A 103 3.31 -18.71 14.66
C GLY A 103 4.70 -18.09 14.50
N LYS A 104 5.75 -18.90 14.33
CA LYS A 104 7.11 -18.43 14.07
C LYS A 104 7.30 -18.00 12.62
N VAL A 105 6.86 -18.82 11.66
CA VAL A 105 6.89 -18.47 10.23
C VAL A 105 6.08 -17.20 9.95
N MET A 106 4.93 -17.03 10.62
CA MET A 106 4.15 -15.81 10.53
C MET A 106 4.94 -14.58 11.00
N ARG A 107 5.61 -14.67 12.15
CA ARG A 107 6.43 -13.57 12.67
C ARG A 107 7.61 -13.25 11.76
N LEU A 108 8.25 -14.25 11.18
CA LEU A 108 9.34 -14.04 10.21
C LEU A 108 8.85 -13.24 8.99
N ILE A 109 7.65 -13.50 8.50
CA ILE A 109 7.06 -12.68 7.42
C ILE A 109 6.73 -11.27 7.93
N GLU A 110 6.09 -11.15 9.10
CA GLU A 110 5.67 -9.85 9.64
C GLU A 110 6.85 -8.92 9.95
N ASP A 111 7.87 -9.42 10.63
CA ASP A 111 8.99 -8.64 11.13
C ASP A 111 10.00 -8.31 10.02
N ASP A 112 10.32 -9.27 9.15
CA ASP A 112 11.41 -9.11 8.18
C ASP A 112 10.94 -8.77 6.76
N ARG A 113 9.68 -9.09 6.42
CA ARG A 113 9.23 -9.11 5.02
C ARG A 113 8.10 -8.14 4.72
N LEU A 114 7.34 -7.66 5.70
CA LEU A 114 6.28 -6.68 5.43
C LEU A 114 6.82 -5.26 5.28
N ASP A 115 7.66 -4.81 6.21
CA ASP A 115 8.20 -3.44 6.25
C ASP A 115 9.69 -3.36 5.84
N GLY A 116 10.23 -2.15 5.78
CA GLY A 116 11.60 -1.86 5.35
C GLY A 116 11.72 -1.46 3.88
N SER A 117 12.90 -0.99 3.49
CA SER A 117 13.20 -0.51 2.14
C SER A 117 13.12 -1.61 1.05
N SER A 118 13.26 -2.87 1.46
CA SER A 118 13.11 -4.07 0.63
C SER A 118 11.88 -4.92 0.97
N GLY A 119 11.01 -4.43 1.86
CA GLY A 119 9.81 -5.14 2.32
C GLY A 119 8.69 -5.16 1.28
N PHE A 120 7.62 -5.89 1.60
CA PHE A 120 6.43 -6.05 0.77
C PHE A 120 5.87 -4.70 0.32
N TYR A 121 5.75 -3.72 1.21
CA TYR A 121 5.22 -2.39 0.89
C TYR A 121 6.09 -1.58 -0.06
N ALA A 122 7.39 -1.88 -0.14
CA ALA A 122 8.31 -1.27 -1.10
C ALA A 122 8.35 -2.02 -2.45
N SER A 123 7.83 -3.25 -2.50
CA SER A 123 7.94 -4.16 -3.65
C SER A 123 7.14 -3.73 -4.88
N ASP A 124 7.60 -4.15 -6.06
CA ASP A 124 6.88 -3.94 -7.31
C ASP A 124 5.50 -4.62 -7.33
N ALA A 125 5.37 -5.77 -6.67
CA ALA A 125 4.10 -6.49 -6.58
C ALA A 125 3.05 -5.65 -5.84
N PHE A 126 3.43 -5.06 -4.70
CA PHE A 126 2.57 -4.13 -3.97
C PHE A 126 2.27 -2.89 -4.83
N ARG A 127 3.27 -2.23 -5.42
CA ARG A 127 3.09 -1.02 -6.24
C ARG A 127 2.11 -1.23 -7.39
N LYS A 128 2.20 -2.37 -8.08
CA LYS A 128 1.30 -2.75 -9.17
C LYS A 128 -0.16 -2.86 -8.70
N MET A 129 -0.39 -3.43 -7.51
CA MET A 129 -1.71 -3.54 -6.90
C MET A 129 -2.22 -2.23 -6.29
N HIS A 130 -1.32 -1.42 -5.73
CA HIS A 130 -1.61 -0.14 -5.08
C HIS A 130 -2.06 0.92 -6.09
N LYS A 131 -1.42 0.99 -7.26
CA LYS A 131 -1.68 2.04 -8.27
C LYS A 131 -3.16 2.18 -8.65
N PRO A 132 -3.93 1.10 -8.92
CA PRO A 132 -5.38 1.21 -9.12
C PRO A 132 -6.15 1.73 -7.90
N ARG A 133 -5.76 1.36 -6.68
CA ARG A 133 -6.45 1.82 -5.44
C ARG A 133 -6.28 3.31 -5.21
N VAL A 134 -5.12 3.87 -5.53
CA VAL A 134 -4.91 5.32 -5.49
C VAL A 134 -5.85 6.03 -6.47
N VAL A 135 -6.07 5.45 -7.66
CA VAL A 135 -7.00 6.03 -8.65
C VAL A 135 -8.46 5.87 -8.22
N GLU A 136 -8.83 4.74 -7.62
CA GLU A 136 -10.19 4.48 -7.12
C GLU A 136 -10.52 5.32 -5.87
N GLN A 137 -9.54 5.61 -5.02
CA GLN A 137 -9.70 6.46 -3.81
C GLN A 137 -9.36 7.92 -4.05
N ALA A 138 -8.81 8.29 -5.21
CA ALA A 138 -8.67 9.69 -5.58
C ALA A 138 -10.08 10.32 -5.51
N PRO A 139 -10.27 11.39 -4.71
CA PRO A 139 -11.55 12.10 -4.70
C PRO A 139 -11.94 12.41 -6.14
N ASP A 140 -13.20 12.11 -6.51
CA ASP A 140 -13.70 12.35 -7.87
C ASP A 140 -13.27 13.76 -8.30
N ILE A 141 -12.41 13.83 -9.31
CA ILE A 141 -11.87 15.11 -9.77
C ILE A 141 -13.00 16.06 -10.17
N ASN A 142 -14.14 15.54 -10.62
CA ASN A 142 -15.31 16.36 -10.93
C ASN A 142 -15.95 16.93 -9.66
N ALA A 143 -16.01 16.15 -8.57
CA ALA A 143 -16.44 16.65 -7.27
C ALA A 143 -15.48 17.69 -6.70
N ALA A 144 -14.16 17.47 -6.81
CA ALA A 144 -13.15 18.44 -6.40
C ALA A 144 -13.22 19.73 -7.23
N ILE A 145 -13.38 19.62 -8.56
CA ILE A 145 -13.62 20.76 -9.45
C ILE A 145 -14.90 21.49 -9.05
N ALA A 146 -15.99 20.77 -8.76
CA ALA A 146 -17.24 21.38 -8.33
C ALA A 146 -17.09 22.14 -7.01
N GLU A 147 -16.33 21.61 -6.05
CA GLU A 147 -16.02 22.30 -4.79
C GLU A 147 -15.19 23.57 -5.02
N VAL A 148 -14.11 23.48 -5.79
CA VAL A 148 -13.25 24.62 -6.11
C VAL A 148 -14.03 25.68 -6.88
N THR A 149 -14.88 25.28 -7.84
CA THR A 149 -15.69 26.20 -8.66
C THR A 149 -16.62 27.06 -7.80
N LYS A 150 -17.13 26.53 -6.67
CA LYS A 150 -17.93 27.32 -5.71
C LYS A 150 -17.13 28.44 -5.02
N LYS A 151 -15.82 28.26 -4.89
CA LYS A 151 -14.91 29.17 -4.14
C LYS A 151 -14.05 30.05 -5.04
N LEU A 152 -13.89 29.66 -6.31
CA LEU A 152 -12.96 30.26 -7.26
C LEU A 152 -13.73 30.76 -8.50
N ASP A 153 -13.95 32.06 -8.53
CA ASP A 153 -14.54 32.80 -9.64
C ASP A 153 -13.54 33.83 -10.22
N LYS A 154 -13.99 34.61 -11.21
CA LYS A 154 -13.17 35.67 -11.82
C LYS A 154 -12.72 36.76 -10.85
N LYS A 155 -13.51 37.06 -9.80
CA LYS A 155 -13.12 38.05 -8.77
C LYS A 155 -11.97 37.49 -7.94
N LYS A 156 -12.05 36.20 -7.59
CA LYS A 156 -11.03 35.51 -6.82
C LYS A 156 -9.72 35.34 -7.59
N LEU A 157 -9.77 35.16 -8.92
CA LEU A 157 -8.57 35.18 -9.76
C LEU A 157 -7.77 36.49 -9.62
N LYS A 158 -8.44 37.65 -9.56
CA LYS A 158 -7.74 38.93 -9.32
C LYS A 158 -7.05 38.97 -7.96
N VAL A 159 -7.69 38.44 -6.92
CA VAL A 159 -7.11 38.36 -5.56
C VAL A 159 -5.87 37.46 -5.55
N LEU A 160 -5.87 36.41 -6.36
CA LEU A 160 -4.71 35.54 -6.56
C LEU A 160 -3.58 36.20 -7.36
N GLY A 161 -3.81 37.38 -7.95
CA GLY A 161 -2.82 38.15 -8.70
C GLY A 161 -2.81 37.89 -10.20
N TYR A 162 -3.84 37.22 -10.74
CA TYR A 162 -3.97 36.98 -12.18
C TYR A 162 -4.53 38.19 -12.92
N GLU A 163 -3.97 38.49 -14.10
CA GLU A 163 -4.30 39.68 -14.88
C GLU A 163 -5.17 39.34 -16.11
N ASN A 164 -4.99 38.18 -16.74
CA ASN A 164 -5.72 37.78 -17.95
C ASN A 164 -7.08 37.11 -17.64
N ILE A 165 -7.83 37.64 -16.66
CA ILE A 165 -9.09 37.07 -16.16
C ILE A 165 -10.25 36.99 -17.18
N LYS A 166 -10.10 37.63 -18.35
CA LYS A 166 -11.06 37.52 -19.45
C LYS A 166 -10.83 36.27 -20.30
N GLU A 167 -9.63 35.69 -20.25
CA GLU A 167 -9.31 34.46 -20.97
C GLU A 167 -10.09 33.29 -20.38
N LYS A 168 -10.91 32.65 -21.22
CA LYS A 168 -11.84 31.60 -20.77
C LYS A 168 -11.11 30.42 -20.14
N ASN A 169 -9.95 30.08 -20.69
CA ASN A 169 -9.18 28.91 -20.26
C ASN A 169 -8.45 29.12 -18.94
N LEU A 170 -8.14 30.37 -18.56
CA LEU A 170 -7.42 30.66 -17.33
C LEU A 170 -8.17 30.14 -16.10
N LEU A 171 -9.45 30.51 -15.97
CA LEU A 171 -10.27 30.09 -14.83
C LEU A 171 -10.35 28.57 -14.73
N ILE A 172 -10.55 27.90 -15.87
CA ILE A 172 -10.64 26.43 -15.93
C ILE A 172 -9.33 25.81 -15.44
N TYR A 173 -8.18 26.29 -15.90
CA TYR A 173 -6.90 25.73 -15.49
C TYR A 173 -6.57 26.00 -14.02
N VAL A 174 -6.91 27.17 -13.48
CA VAL A 174 -6.73 27.46 -12.05
C VAL A 174 -7.65 26.57 -11.20
N GLN A 175 -8.90 26.36 -11.62
CA GLN A 175 -9.84 25.45 -10.96
C GLN A 175 -9.32 24.01 -10.99
N GLN A 176 -8.85 23.52 -12.14
CA GLN A 176 -8.25 22.20 -12.27
C GLN A 176 -6.99 22.06 -11.41
N MET A 177 -6.10 23.05 -11.42
CA MET A 177 -4.89 23.03 -10.59
C MET A 177 -5.23 22.93 -9.10
N ALA A 178 -6.15 23.77 -8.61
CA ALA A 178 -6.60 23.72 -7.22
C ALA A 178 -7.30 22.40 -6.88
N ALA A 179 -8.12 21.85 -7.78
CA ALA A 179 -8.74 20.54 -7.59
C ALA A 179 -7.69 19.42 -7.54
N TYR A 180 -6.65 19.49 -8.36
CA TYR A 180 -5.53 18.54 -8.30
C TYR A 180 -4.72 18.65 -7.01
N PHE A 181 -4.57 19.87 -6.44
CA PHE A 181 -4.00 20.03 -5.10
C PHE A 181 -4.91 19.40 -4.02
N LEU A 182 -6.23 19.57 -4.09
CA LEU A 182 -7.16 18.94 -3.13
C LEU A 182 -7.04 17.40 -3.12
N ILE A 183 -6.84 16.81 -4.30
CA ILE A 183 -6.76 15.35 -4.45
C ILE A 183 -5.33 14.80 -4.38
N GLY A 184 -4.34 15.65 -4.09
CA GLY A 184 -2.93 15.26 -3.97
C GLY A 184 -2.22 14.89 -5.27
N ASP A 185 -2.80 15.17 -6.46
CA ASP A 185 -2.19 14.85 -7.76
C ASP A 185 -1.25 15.99 -8.22
N ALA A 186 -0.08 16.08 -7.59
CA ALA A 186 0.90 17.14 -7.86
C ALA A 186 1.36 17.18 -9.34
N LYS A 187 1.41 16.03 -10.03
CA LYS A 187 1.81 15.96 -11.44
C LYS A 187 0.79 16.64 -12.34
N LYS A 188 -0.51 16.37 -12.14
CA LYS A 188 -1.56 17.04 -12.92
C LYS A 188 -1.74 18.49 -12.49
N ALA A 189 -1.57 18.81 -11.21
CA ALA A 189 -1.53 20.20 -10.73
C ALA A 189 -0.44 20.99 -11.46
N LYS A 190 0.77 20.43 -11.59
CA LYS A 190 1.88 21.05 -12.33
C LYS A 190 1.56 21.24 -13.80
N ALA A 191 0.94 20.26 -14.45
CA ALA A 191 0.54 20.38 -15.85
C ALA A 191 -0.51 21.48 -16.07
N ALA A 192 -1.45 21.67 -15.14
CA ALA A 192 -2.40 22.78 -15.17
C ALA A 192 -1.71 24.13 -14.91
N TYR A 193 -0.81 24.19 -13.92
CA TYR A 193 0.05 25.36 -13.66
C TYR A 193 0.82 25.79 -14.90
N ASP A 194 1.43 24.87 -15.64
CA ASP A 194 2.19 25.20 -16.85
C ASP A 194 1.33 25.79 -17.96
N LYS A 195 0.04 25.44 -18.03
CA LYS A 195 -0.90 26.07 -18.95
C LYS A 195 -1.28 27.48 -18.49
N ILE A 196 -1.44 27.71 -17.19
CA ILE A 196 -1.68 29.04 -16.61
C ILE A 196 -0.52 29.98 -16.94
N GLN A 197 0.73 29.52 -16.77
CA GLN A 197 1.94 30.32 -17.04
C GLN A 197 2.09 30.72 -18.52
N ARG A 198 1.47 29.99 -19.45
CA ARG A 198 1.46 30.35 -20.89
C ARG A 198 0.41 31.40 -21.22
N ILE A 199 -0.61 31.54 -20.38
CA ILE A 199 -1.70 32.50 -20.56
C ILE A 199 -1.36 33.81 -19.85
N GLU A 200 -0.78 33.74 -18.66
CA GLU A 200 -0.54 34.90 -17.82
C GLU A 200 0.70 35.70 -18.26
N PRO A 201 0.65 37.04 -18.17
CA PRO A 201 1.81 37.88 -18.39
C PRO A 201 2.90 37.54 -17.36
N ALA A 202 4.16 37.41 -17.79
CA ALA A 202 5.26 37.02 -16.91
C ALA A 202 5.50 37.99 -15.73
N ASN A 203 5.03 39.23 -15.85
CA ASN A 203 5.11 40.26 -14.81
C ASN A 203 3.96 40.20 -13.79
N SER A 204 2.89 39.44 -14.04
CA SER A 204 1.74 39.36 -13.14
C SER A 204 2.11 38.72 -11.81
N LEU A 205 1.45 39.12 -10.74
CA LEU A 205 1.69 38.54 -9.42
C LEU A 205 1.39 37.03 -9.42
N GLY A 206 0.35 36.62 -10.15
CA GLY A 206 -0.03 35.22 -10.31
C GLY A 206 1.03 34.39 -11.06
N ALA A 207 1.70 34.97 -12.06
CA ALA A 207 2.80 34.31 -12.76
C ALA A 207 4.06 34.18 -11.90
N LYS A 208 4.32 35.16 -11.01
CA LYS A 208 5.52 35.19 -10.14
C LYS A 208 5.49 34.18 -8.98
N VAL A 209 4.32 33.63 -8.62
CA VAL A 209 4.22 32.61 -7.58
C VAL A 209 4.73 31.27 -8.13
N PRO A 210 5.85 30.72 -7.64
CA PRO A 210 6.36 29.44 -8.11
C PRO A 210 5.39 28.30 -7.77
N PHE A 211 5.39 27.24 -8.56
CA PHE A 211 4.51 26.07 -8.34
C PHE A 211 4.57 25.55 -6.89
N ALA A 212 5.76 25.45 -6.31
CA ALA A 212 5.96 25.00 -4.92
C ALA A 212 5.29 25.90 -3.86
N GLY A 213 5.05 27.17 -4.18
CA GLY A 213 4.34 28.12 -3.31
C GLY A 213 2.85 28.25 -3.62
N MET A 214 2.37 27.66 -4.72
CA MET A 214 1.01 27.90 -5.22
C MET A 214 -0.06 27.28 -4.31
N GLU A 215 0.17 26.08 -3.77
CA GLU A 215 -0.77 25.47 -2.82
C GLU A 215 -0.97 26.36 -1.59
N LYS A 216 0.13 26.84 -1.01
CA LYS A 216 0.09 27.78 0.13
C LYS A 216 -0.65 29.06 -0.24
N HIS A 217 -0.43 29.61 -1.44
CA HIS A 217 -1.11 30.81 -1.92
C HIS A 217 -2.63 30.61 -2.10
N LEU A 218 -3.04 29.42 -2.57
CA LEU A 218 -4.46 29.08 -2.67
C LEU A 218 -5.12 28.86 -1.28
N LYS A 219 -4.37 28.36 -0.29
CA LYS A 219 -4.83 28.24 1.10
C LYS A 219 -4.99 29.61 1.77
N THR A 220 -3.99 30.49 1.68
CA THR A 220 -4.04 31.85 2.26
C THR A 220 -5.19 32.69 1.68
N THR A 221 -5.51 32.48 0.41
CA THR A 221 -6.65 33.11 -0.25
C THR A 221 -7.98 32.39 -0.01
N LYS A 222 -8.03 31.31 0.78
CA LYS A 222 -9.24 30.54 1.12
C LYS A 222 -9.92 29.87 -0.08
N VAL A 223 -9.15 29.54 -1.13
CA VAL A 223 -9.63 28.68 -2.23
C VAL A 223 -9.54 27.22 -1.82
N LEU A 224 -8.44 26.85 -1.16
CA LEU A 224 -8.22 25.54 -0.54
C LEU A 224 -8.44 25.62 0.98
N PRO A 225 -8.85 24.51 1.62
CA PRO A 225 -8.85 24.40 3.09
C PRO A 225 -7.41 24.45 3.63
N ASN A 226 -7.26 24.95 4.86
CA ASN A 226 -5.96 25.02 5.55
C ASN A 226 -5.41 23.62 5.84
#